data_AF-W2JQQ9-F1
#
_entry.id   AF-W2JQQ9-F1
#
_cell.length_a   1.000
_cell.length_b   1.000
_cell.length_c   1.000
_cell.angle_alpha   90.00
_cell.angle_beta   90.00
_cell.angle_gamma   90.00
#
_symmetry.space_group_name_H-M   'P 1'
#
loop_
_entity.id
_entity.type
_entity.pdbx_description
1 polymer ?
#
loop_
_entity_poly.entity_id
_entity_poly.type
_entity_poly.pdbx_seq_one_letter_code
_entity_poly.pdbx_strand_id
1 'polypeptide(L)' 'MVKLFCAIVGVAGSAFEVDIDDGGSVAALKDAIKGKNSKTITCDAKDLQ' A
#
# COMPACT_ATOMS: atom_id res chain seq x y z
N MET A 1 2.57 15.95 -2.81
CA MET A 1 2.16 14.59 -3.19
C MET A 1 3.41 13.75 -3.27
N VAL A 2 3.46 12.64 -2.53
CA VAL A 2 4.60 11.72 -2.53
C VAL A 2 4.22 10.42 -3.21
N LYS A 3 5.19 9.84 -3.90
CA LYS A 3 5.07 8.53 -4.51
C LYS A 3 5.95 7.54 -3.77
N LEU A 4 5.33 6.49 -3.26
CA LEU A 4 5.97 5.41 -2.51
C LEU A 4 5.98 4.15 -3.38
N PHE A 5 7.05 3.36 -3.28
CA PHE A 5 7.11 2.04 -3.88
C PHE A 5 6.88 1.00 -2.78
N CYS A 6 5.82 0.21 -2.91
CA CYS A 6 5.46 -0.88 -2.02
C CYS A 6 5.69 -2.21 -2.72
N ALA A 7 5.95 -3.27 -1.98
CA ALA A 7 6.08 -4.62 -2.53
C ALA A 7 5.45 -5.64 -1.58
N ILE A 8 5.02 -6.77 -2.13
CA ILE A 8 4.52 -7.90 -1.34
C ILE A 8 5.70 -8.80 -0.99
N VAL A 9 5.95 -8.96 0.31
CA VAL A 9 7.05 -9.78 0.82
C VAL A 9 6.91 -11.22 0.31
N GLY A 10 8.00 -11.77 -0.24
CA GLY A 10 8.03 -13.14 -0.76
C GLY A 10 7.48 -13.30 -2.18
N VAL A 11 6.98 -12.25 -2.82
CA VAL A 11 6.50 -12.29 -4.21
C VAL A 11 7.46 -11.54 -5.12
N ALA A 12 8.17 -12.27 -5.98
CA ALA A 12 9.11 -11.69 -6.94
C ALA A 12 8.37 -10.75 -7.92
N GLY A 13 8.94 -9.57 -8.16
CA GLY A 13 8.36 -8.59 -9.10
C GLY A 13 7.06 -7.93 -8.62
N SER A 14 6.76 -7.97 -7.33
CA SER A 14 5.52 -7.42 -6.76
C SER A 14 5.57 -5.92 -6.44
N ALA A 15 6.59 -5.19 -6.90
CA ALA A 15 6.71 -3.77 -6.62
C ALA A 15 5.59 -2.99 -7.35
N PHE A 16 4.91 -2.11 -6.63
CA PHE A 16 3.88 -1.22 -7.16
C PHE A 16 3.99 0.17 -6.51
N GLU A 17 3.63 1.18 -7.28
CA GLU A 17 3.61 2.56 -6.80
C GLU A 17 2.34 2.84 -6.00
N VAL A 18 2.42 3.67 -4.97
CA VAL A 18 1.28 4.21 -4.21
C VAL A 18 1.49 5.70 -4.07
N ASP A 19 0.50 6.48 -4.47
CA ASP A 19 0.50 7.93 -4.35
C ASP A 19 -0.29 8.33 -3.11
N ILE A 20 0.28 9.18 -2.26
CA ILE A 20 -0.39 9.75 -1.08
C ILE A 20 -0.07 11.24 -0.93
N ASP A 21 -0.88 11.94 -0.15
CA ASP A 21 -0.60 13.32 0.22
C ASP A 21 0.62 13.43 1.14
N ASP A 22 1.40 14.52 1.05
CA ASP A 22 2.67 14.68 1.80
C ASP A 22 2.49 14.73 3.32
N GLY A 23 1.29 15.09 3.78
CA GLY A 23 0.89 15.06 5.19
C GLY A 23 0.02 13.84 5.54
N GLY A 24 -0.09 12.86 4.64
CA GLY A 24 -0.91 11.68 4.82
C GLY A 24 -0.45 10.83 6.00
N SER A 25 -1.40 10.31 6.77
CA SER A 25 -1.09 9.41 7.89
C SER A 25 -0.72 8.02 7.38
N VAL A 26 -0.08 7.22 8.24
CA VAL A 26 0.18 5.80 7.96
C VAL A 26 -1.12 5.03 7.72
N ALA A 27 -2.23 5.41 8.38
CA ALA A 27 -3.53 4.80 8.11
C ALA A 27 -3.99 5.06 6.66
N ALA A 28 -3.87 6.31 6.18
CA ALA A 28 -4.19 6.66 4.80
C ALA A 28 -3.31 5.91 3.79
N LEU A 29 -2.03 5.71 4.10
CA LEU A 29 -1.13 4.87 3.29
C LEU A 29 -1.62 3.42 3.21
N LYS A 30 -1.97 2.82 4.36
CA LYS A 30 -2.47 1.44 4.41
C LYS A 30 -3.77 1.27 3.62
N ASP A 31 -4.67 2.24 3.69
CA ASP A 31 -5.90 2.25 2.89
C ASP A 31 -5.61 2.39 1.39
N ALA A 32 -4.66 3.25 1.00
CA ALA A 32 -4.26 3.42 -0.40
C ALA A 32 -3.62 2.14 -0.98
N ILE A 33 -2.77 1.46 -0.22
CA ILE A 33 -2.19 0.16 -0.57
C ILE A 33 -3.30 -0.88 -0.82
N LYS A 34 -4.24 -1.00 0.12
CA LYS A 34 -5.35 -1.96 0.02
C LYS A 34 -6.26 -1.63 -1.16
N GLY A 35 -6.55 -0.35 -1.41
CA GLY A 35 -7.35 0.10 -2.54
C GLY A 35 -6.73 -0.29 -3.89
N LYS A 36 -5.40 -0.16 -4.01
CA LYS A 36 -4.68 -0.44 -5.27
C LYS A 36 -4.59 -1.93 -5.60
N ASN A 37 -4.49 -2.78 -4.58
CA ASN A 37 -4.31 -4.23 -4.74
C ASN A 37 -5.37 -5.06 -4.01
N SER A 38 -6.62 -4.60 -3.99
CA SER A 38 -7.71 -5.20 -3.19
C SER A 38 -8.00 -6.68 -3.50
N LYS A 39 -7.68 -7.14 -4.71
CA LYS A 39 -7.80 -8.56 -5.10
C LYS A 39 -6.72 -9.45 -4.48
N THR A 40 -5.53 -8.90 -4.24
CA THR A 40 -4.36 -9.63 -3.73
C THR A 40 -4.22 -9.42 -2.22
N ILE A 41 -4.52 -8.23 -1.73
CA ILE A 41 -4.46 -7.84 -0.32
C ILE A 41 -5.87 -7.91 0.27
N THR A 42 -6.17 -9.05 0.90
CA THR A 42 -7.52 -9.36 1.42
C THR A 42 -7.70 -9.11 2.92
N CYS A 43 -6.61 -8.87 3.66
CA CYS A 43 -6.65 -8.54 5.09
C CYS A 43 -7.14 -7.10 5.34
N ASP A 44 -7.39 -6.74 6.60
CA ASP A 44 -7.70 -5.36 6.96
C ASP A 44 -6.48 -4.46 6.77
N ALA A 45 -6.73 -3.20 6.37
CA ALA A 45 -5.64 -2.25 6.12
C ALA A 45 -4.76 -2.06 7.37
N LYS A 46 -5.36 -2.06 8.58
CA LYS A 46 -4.64 -1.96 9.85
C LYS A 46 -3.61 -3.08 10.06
N ASP A 47 -3.81 -4.25 9.46
CA ASP A 47 -2.96 -5.44 9.63
C ASP A 47 -1.77 -5.45 8.65
N LEU A 48 -1.71 -4.52 7.70
CA LEU A 48 -0.53 -4.30 6.86
C LEU A 48 0.64 -3.81 7.71
N GLN A 49 1.83 -4.38 7.49
CA GLN A 49 3.06 -4.01 8.20
C GLN A 49 3.68 -2.74 7.64
#